data_AF-A0A0P0X0N1-F1
#
_entry.id   AF-A0A0P0X0N1-F1
#
_cell.length_a   1.000
_cell.length_b   1.000
_cell.length_c   1.000
_cell.angle_alpha   90.00
_cell.angle_beta   90.00
_cell.angle_gamma   90.00
#
_symmetry.space_group_name_H-M   'P 1'
#
loop_
_entity.id
_entity.type
_entity.pdbx_description
1 polymer ?
#
loop_
_entity_poly.entity_id
_entity_poly.type
_entity_poly.pdbx_seq_one_letter_code
_entity_poly.pdbx_strand_id
1 'polypeptide(L)'
;MPPAGDAAHAPPPPHRRLVFAFYLTGHGFGHATRAIEVVRHLIAAGHEVHVATAVPEFVFTAELPRSPSSQGLLHIRRAILDCGAVQTDALTVDPLASLLKYHETAVVPRESILRTEAEWLTSINADLVISDVVPVACRVAADVGIPSVCIGNFSWDYIYAEYIVASGDHHRSIVWQIAEDYSHCDILLRLPGYCPSMFICVFPILSLKCSYFERTKLSVFHFSVLIFLKNEFSLNP
;
A
#
# COMPACT_ATOMS: atom_id res chain seq x y z
N MET A 1 -30.13 51.50 -16.93
CA MET A 1 -29.44 50.51 -16.07
C MET A 1 -29.45 49.19 -16.80
N PRO A 2 -28.30 48.57 -17.12
CA PRO A 2 -28.28 47.20 -17.60
C PRO A 2 -28.48 46.23 -16.42
N PRO A 3 -29.02 45.01 -16.63
CA PRO A 3 -29.17 44.04 -15.56
C PRO A 3 -27.79 43.50 -15.14
N ALA A 4 -27.64 43.25 -13.84
CA ALA A 4 -26.45 42.69 -13.23
C ALA A 4 -26.13 41.33 -13.84
N GLY A 5 -24.90 41.18 -14.36
CA GLY A 5 -24.41 39.93 -14.90
C GLY A 5 -24.25 38.90 -13.79
N ASP A 6 -24.71 37.68 -14.07
CA ASP A 6 -24.41 36.49 -13.29
C ASP A 6 -22.89 36.38 -13.13
N ALA A 7 -22.43 36.42 -11.88
CA ALA A 7 -21.07 36.07 -11.53
C ALA A 7 -20.89 34.58 -11.84
N ALA A 8 -20.37 34.29 -13.03
CA ALA A 8 -20.00 32.96 -13.45
C ALA A 8 -19.06 32.36 -12.38
N HIS A 9 -19.55 31.31 -11.71
CA HIS A 9 -18.77 30.52 -10.78
C HIS A 9 -17.60 29.92 -11.56
N ALA A 10 -16.40 30.45 -11.37
CA ALA A 10 -15.20 29.92 -12.00
C ALA A 10 -15.08 28.42 -11.63
N PRO A 11 -14.80 27.53 -12.59
CA PRO A 11 -14.63 26.13 -12.29
C PRO A 11 -13.51 25.96 -11.24
N PRO A 12 -13.66 25.02 -10.29
CA PRO A 12 -12.65 24.78 -9.28
C PRO A 12 -11.30 24.49 -9.97
N PRO A 13 -10.17 24.95 -9.38
CA PRO A 13 -8.86 24.70 -9.97
C PRO A 13 -8.68 23.20 -10.18
N PRO A 14 -8.10 22.77 -11.32
CA PRO A 14 -7.88 21.37 -11.60
C PRO A 14 -7.04 20.77 -10.47
N HIS A 15 -7.50 19.64 -9.92
CA HIS A 15 -6.77 18.91 -8.90
C HIS A 15 -5.37 18.54 -9.41
N ARG A 16 -4.34 18.79 -8.58
CA ARG A 16 -2.96 18.38 -8.92
C ARG A 16 -2.95 16.87 -9.17
N ARG A 17 -2.46 16.47 -10.36
CA ARG A 17 -2.18 15.06 -10.64
C ARG A 17 -1.03 14.61 -9.75
N LEU A 18 -1.22 13.49 -9.06
CA LEU A 18 -0.25 12.85 -8.20
C LEU A 18 0.21 11.53 -8.83
N VAL A 19 1.41 11.10 -8.51
CA VAL A 19 1.98 9.80 -8.89
C VAL A 19 2.04 8.90 -7.66
N PHE A 20 1.27 7.83 -7.66
CA PHE A 20 1.22 6.83 -6.59
C PHE A 20 2.06 5.62 -6.95
N ALA A 21 2.96 5.21 -6.06
CA ALA A 21 3.62 3.91 -6.12
C ALA A 21 2.88 2.91 -5.25
N PHE A 22 2.16 1.97 -5.85
CA PHE A 22 1.36 0.97 -5.15
C PHE A 22 2.10 -0.38 -5.10
N TYR A 23 2.57 -0.75 -3.92
CA TYR A 23 3.18 -2.04 -3.64
C TYR A 23 2.11 -3.02 -3.16
N LEU A 24 2.00 -4.15 -3.85
CA LEU A 24 1.06 -5.21 -3.50
C LEU A 24 1.80 -6.52 -3.29
N THR A 25 1.60 -7.11 -2.11
CA THR A 25 2.11 -8.46 -1.81
C THR A 25 1.70 -9.46 -2.89
N GLY A 26 2.60 -10.40 -3.19
CA GLY A 26 2.28 -11.50 -4.12
C GLY A 26 1.24 -12.48 -3.59
N HIS A 27 0.84 -12.35 -2.33
CA HIS A 27 0.05 -13.34 -1.63
C HIS A 27 -1.46 -13.02 -1.63
N GLY A 28 -2.26 -14.02 -2.01
CA GLY A 28 -3.71 -14.04 -1.82
C GLY A 28 -4.51 -13.18 -2.82
N PHE A 29 -5.57 -13.76 -3.39
CA PHE A 29 -6.47 -13.04 -4.29
C PHE A 29 -7.21 -11.87 -3.60
N GLY A 30 -7.42 -11.95 -2.28
CA GLY A 30 -8.06 -10.89 -1.50
C GLY A 30 -7.26 -9.58 -1.46
N HIS A 31 -5.92 -9.65 -1.47
CA HIS A 31 -5.08 -8.44 -1.56
C HIS A 31 -5.20 -7.82 -2.96
N ALA A 32 -5.20 -8.66 -4.01
CA ALA A 32 -5.34 -8.18 -5.39
C ALA A 32 -6.68 -7.48 -5.65
N THR A 33 -7.81 -8.06 -5.22
CA THR A 33 -9.14 -7.43 -5.42
C THR A 33 -9.26 -6.10 -4.70
N ARG A 34 -8.73 -6.00 -3.48
CA ARG A 34 -8.66 -4.74 -2.74
C ARG A 34 -7.80 -3.71 -3.47
N ALA A 35 -6.59 -4.09 -3.88
CA ALA A 35 -5.67 -3.19 -4.57
C ALA A 35 -6.29 -2.66 -5.86
N ILE A 36 -6.95 -3.53 -6.64
CA ILE A 36 -7.69 -3.14 -7.85
C ILE A 36 -8.71 -2.05 -7.54
N GLU A 37 -9.49 -2.18 -6.47
CA GLU A 37 -10.48 -1.16 -6.13
C GLU A 37 -9.84 0.17 -5.73
N VAL A 38 -8.73 0.17 -4.98
CA VAL A 38 -8.02 1.42 -4.66
C VAL A 38 -7.44 2.06 -5.93
N VAL A 39 -6.76 1.27 -6.76
CA VAL A 39 -6.16 1.71 -8.04
C VAL A 39 -7.24 2.28 -8.97
N ARG A 40 -8.39 1.62 -9.09
CA ARG A 40 -9.55 2.09 -9.87
C ARG A 40 -9.97 3.50 -9.47
N HIS A 41 -10.04 3.75 -8.17
CA HIS A 41 -10.48 5.02 -7.61
C HIS A 41 -9.44 6.14 -7.81
N LEU A 42 -8.15 5.84 -7.64
CA LEU A 42 -7.07 6.79 -7.89
C LEU A 42 -7.03 7.21 -9.37
N ILE A 43 -7.16 6.25 -10.28
CA ILE A 43 -7.22 6.50 -11.73
C ILE A 43 -8.46 7.32 -12.08
N ALA A 44 -9.62 6.98 -11.52
CA ALA A 44 -10.87 7.73 -11.76
C ALA A 44 -10.79 9.19 -11.26
N ALA A 45 -9.98 9.44 -10.23
CA ALA A 45 -9.66 10.78 -9.74
C ALA A 45 -8.61 11.53 -10.60
N GLY A 46 -8.07 10.91 -11.66
CA GLY A 46 -7.11 11.52 -12.58
C GLY A 46 -5.66 11.42 -12.11
N HIS A 47 -5.35 10.54 -11.16
CA HIS A 47 -3.99 10.30 -10.69
C HIS A 47 -3.29 9.19 -11.48
N GLU A 48 -1.97 9.23 -11.48
CA GLU A 48 -1.14 8.17 -12.05
C GLU A 48 -0.79 7.14 -10.99
N VAL A 49 -0.84 5.86 -11.35
CA VAL A 49 -0.61 4.75 -10.44
C VAL A 49 0.35 3.76 -11.06
N HIS A 50 1.46 3.53 -10.36
CA HIS A 50 2.48 2.54 -10.67
C HIS A 50 2.38 1.38 -9.69
N VAL A 51 1.90 0.23 -10.15
CA VAL A 51 1.75 -0.97 -9.34
C VAL A 51 3.01 -1.84 -9.45
N ALA A 52 3.61 -2.18 -8.31
CA ALA A 52 4.73 -3.11 -8.18
C ALA A 52 4.25 -4.38 -7.45
N THR A 53 4.21 -5.51 -8.15
CA THR A 53 3.66 -6.75 -7.56
C THR A 53 4.12 -8.02 -8.27
N ALA A 54 4.05 -9.16 -7.58
CA ALA A 54 4.24 -10.47 -8.19
C ALA A 54 2.94 -11.02 -8.82
N VAL A 55 1.80 -10.40 -8.52
CA VAL A 55 0.49 -10.75 -9.11
C VAL A 55 0.54 -10.53 -10.63
N PRO A 56 0.06 -11.47 -11.45
CA PRO A 56 0.07 -11.31 -12.90
C PRO A 56 -0.70 -10.07 -13.35
N GLU A 57 -0.13 -9.31 -14.29
CA GLU A 57 -0.71 -8.06 -14.83
C GLU A 57 -2.15 -8.24 -15.34
N PHE A 58 -2.46 -9.41 -15.90
CA PHE A 58 -3.79 -9.69 -16.43
C PHE A 58 -4.89 -9.55 -15.37
N VAL A 59 -4.61 -9.81 -14.09
CA VAL A 59 -5.55 -9.69 -12.98
C VAL A 59 -6.05 -8.24 -12.83
N PHE A 60 -5.17 -7.26 -13.05
CA PHE A 60 -5.54 -5.84 -13.01
C PHE A 60 -6.21 -5.41 -14.30
N THR A 61 -5.63 -5.78 -15.45
CA THR A 61 -6.14 -5.31 -16.75
C THR A 61 -7.50 -5.89 -17.13
N ALA A 62 -7.90 -7.02 -16.53
CA ALA A 62 -9.24 -7.60 -16.69
C ALA A 62 -10.31 -6.78 -15.95
N GLU A 63 -9.96 -6.21 -14.79
CA GLU A 63 -10.92 -5.55 -13.89
C GLU A 63 -10.94 -4.02 -14.04
N LEU A 64 -9.84 -3.42 -14.52
CA LEU A 64 -9.71 -1.97 -14.63
C LEU A 64 -10.13 -1.46 -16.02
N PRO A 65 -11.12 -0.55 -16.10
CA PRO A 65 -11.67 -0.09 -17.36
C PRO A 65 -10.64 0.73 -18.15
N ARG A 66 -10.51 0.39 -19.44
CA ARG A 66 -9.77 1.18 -20.43
C ARG A 66 -10.72 2.21 -21.04
N SER A 67 -10.87 3.35 -20.39
CA SER A 67 -11.51 4.53 -20.98
C SER A 67 -10.44 5.45 -21.58
N PRO A 68 -10.79 6.30 -22.55
CA PRO A 68 -9.86 7.33 -23.04
C PRO A 68 -9.31 8.23 -21.92
N SER A 69 -10.10 8.44 -20.86
CA SER A 69 -9.72 9.22 -19.68
C SER A 69 -8.79 8.51 -18.71
N SER A 70 -8.70 7.17 -18.74
CA SER A 70 -7.79 6.38 -17.89
C SER A 70 -6.51 5.93 -18.61
N GLN A 71 -6.39 6.26 -19.90
CA GLN A 71 -5.27 5.82 -20.73
C GLN A 71 -3.95 6.45 -20.26
N GLY A 72 -2.95 5.62 -20.00
CA GLY A 72 -1.63 6.07 -19.51
C GLY A 72 -1.60 6.54 -18.06
N LEU A 73 -2.63 6.20 -17.26
CA LEU A 73 -2.65 6.44 -15.81
C LEU A 73 -2.25 5.20 -15.00
N LEU A 74 -2.20 4.02 -15.63
CA LEU A 74 -1.85 2.76 -14.97
C LEU A 74 -0.58 2.18 -15.59
N HIS A 75 0.39 1.92 -14.72
CA HIS A 75 1.62 1.22 -15.05
C HIS A 75 1.77 0.05 -14.10
N ILE A 76 2.06 -1.14 -14.61
CA ILE A 76 2.24 -2.32 -13.78
C ILE A 76 3.62 -2.89 -14.08
N ARG A 77 4.40 -3.14 -13.04
CA ARG A 77 5.66 -3.87 -13.15
C ARG A 77 5.62 -5.09 -12.26
N ARG A 78 6.29 -6.14 -12.74
CA ARG A 78 6.53 -7.33 -11.93
C ARG A 78 7.61 -7.05 -10.90
N ALA A 79 7.29 -7.21 -9.61
CA ALA A 79 8.21 -7.06 -8.50
C ALA A 79 7.93 -8.13 -7.43
N ILE A 80 8.94 -8.89 -7.02
CA ILE A 80 8.82 -9.88 -5.95
C ILE A 80 9.58 -9.33 -4.74
N LEU A 81 8.83 -8.83 -3.76
CA LEU A 81 9.38 -8.10 -2.60
C LEU A 81 8.99 -8.76 -1.27
N ASP A 82 8.05 -9.70 -1.33
CA ASP A 82 7.68 -10.64 -0.28
C ASP A 82 7.17 -11.94 -0.92
N CYS A 83 6.87 -12.93 -0.08
CA CYS A 83 6.23 -14.17 -0.51
C CYS A 83 4.92 -14.48 0.22
N GLY A 84 4.59 -13.73 1.27
CA GLY A 84 3.50 -14.02 2.19
C GLY A 84 3.54 -15.43 2.77
N ALA A 85 2.39 -16.08 2.89
CA ALA A 85 2.30 -17.45 3.39
C ALA A 85 2.44 -18.46 2.23
N VAL A 86 3.35 -19.42 2.38
CA VAL A 86 3.43 -20.58 1.49
C VAL A 86 2.33 -21.56 1.88
N GLN A 87 1.41 -21.79 0.96
CA GLN A 87 0.28 -22.68 1.15
C GLN A 87 0.48 -23.98 0.38
N THR A 88 0.23 -25.12 1.03
CA THR A 88 0.23 -26.44 0.35
C THR A 88 -1.11 -26.72 -0.32
N ASP A 89 -2.19 -26.10 0.18
CA ASP A 89 -3.54 -26.14 -0.38
C ASP A 89 -4.32 -24.87 0.02
N ALA A 90 -5.62 -24.79 -0.28
CA ALA A 90 -6.42 -23.60 -0.04
C ALA A 90 -6.49 -23.15 1.43
N LEU A 91 -6.24 -24.04 2.40
CA LEU A 91 -6.42 -23.78 3.83
C LEU A 91 -5.16 -24.08 4.66
N THR A 92 -4.24 -24.90 4.15
CA THR A 92 -3.04 -25.30 4.89
C THR A 92 -1.85 -24.43 4.53
N VAL A 93 -1.27 -23.80 5.56
CA VAL A 93 -0.03 -23.04 5.46
C VAL A 93 1.13 -23.88 5.96
N ASP A 94 2.28 -23.76 5.31
CA ASP A 94 3.58 -24.27 5.78
C ASP A 94 4.40 -23.11 6.39
N PRO A 95 4.49 -23.03 7.73
CA PRO A 95 5.22 -21.97 8.42
C PRO A 95 6.71 -21.93 8.09
N LEU A 96 7.37 -23.09 8.03
CA LEU A 96 8.81 -23.18 7.81
C LEU A 96 9.14 -22.82 6.36
N ALA A 97 8.38 -23.34 5.39
CA ALA A 97 8.56 -22.98 3.98
C ALA A 97 8.31 -21.48 3.75
N SER A 98 7.36 -20.87 4.46
CA SER A 98 7.11 -19.42 4.40
C SER A 98 8.33 -18.61 4.86
N LEU A 99 8.91 -18.98 6.01
CA LEU A 99 10.08 -18.28 6.56
C LEU A 99 11.32 -18.44 5.68
N LEU A 100 11.58 -19.66 5.18
CA LEU A 100 12.68 -19.93 4.25
C LEU A 100 12.51 -19.15 2.94
N LYS A 101 11.29 -19.13 2.40
CA LYS A 101 11.02 -18.42 1.14
C LYS A 101 11.16 -16.91 1.32
N TYR A 102 10.70 -16.37 2.44
CA TYR A 102 10.86 -14.95 2.73
C TYR A 102 12.33 -14.59 2.88
N HIS A 103 13.11 -15.43 3.56
CA HIS A 103 14.55 -15.25 3.69
C HIS A 103 15.24 -15.12 2.33
N GLU A 104 14.99 -16.06 1.41
CA GLU A 104 15.56 -16.01 0.06
C GLU A 104 15.08 -14.80 -0.76
N THR A 105 13.82 -14.41 -0.59
CA THR A 105 13.17 -13.43 -1.46
C THR A 105 13.42 -11.99 -1.02
N ALA A 106 13.47 -11.74 0.29
CA ALA A 106 13.48 -10.38 0.84
C ALA A 106 14.67 -10.10 1.78
N VAL A 107 15.25 -11.12 2.42
CA VAL A 107 16.37 -10.94 3.36
C VAL A 107 17.71 -11.01 2.62
N VAL A 108 17.96 -12.08 1.85
CA VAL A 108 19.22 -12.26 1.11
C VAL A 108 19.49 -11.12 0.10
N PRO A 109 18.54 -10.71 -0.76
CA PRO A 109 18.77 -9.64 -1.73
C PRO A 109 18.42 -8.24 -1.20
N ARG A 110 18.23 -8.05 0.12
CA ARG A 110 17.64 -6.83 0.71
C ARG A 110 18.30 -5.55 0.22
N GLU A 111 19.62 -5.45 0.31
CA GLU A 111 20.36 -4.23 -0.08
C GLU A 111 20.13 -3.88 -1.56
N SER A 112 20.05 -4.90 -2.42
CA SER A 112 19.74 -4.69 -3.83
C SER A 112 18.29 -4.24 -4.02
N ILE A 113 17.34 -4.81 -3.27
CA ILE A 113 15.95 -4.39 -3.29
C ILE A 113 15.84 -2.92 -2.88
N LEU A 114 16.38 -2.53 -1.72
CA LEU A 114 16.30 -1.16 -1.21
C LEU A 114 16.81 -0.15 -2.24
N ARG A 115 17.99 -0.40 -2.82
CA ARG A 115 18.56 0.46 -3.86
C ARG A 115 17.69 0.53 -5.11
N THR A 116 17.30 -0.62 -5.67
CA THR A 116 16.50 -0.65 -6.91
C THR A 116 15.16 0.03 -6.73
N GLU A 117 14.53 -0.14 -5.57
CA GLU A 117 13.24 0.46 -5.26
C GLU A 117 13.36 1.97 -5.01
N ALA A 118 14.41 2.43 -4.33
CA ALA A 118 14.68 3.86 -4.14
C ALA A 118 14.94 4.58 -5.48
N GLU A 119 15.76 3.97 -6.35
CA GLU A 119 16.00 4.46 -7.72
C GLU A 119 14.71 4.51 -8.53
N TRP A 120 13.89 3.45 -8.43
CA TRP A 120 12.63 3.39 -9.15
C TRP A 120 11.62 4.45 -8.70
N LEU A 121 11.39 4.61 -7.38
CA LEU A 121 10.50 5.64 -6.83
C LEU A 121 10.92 7.05 -7.26
N THR A 122 12.22 7.32 -7.25
CA THR A 122 12.79 8.59 -7.74
C THR A 122 12.54 8.77 -9.23
N SER A 123 12.77 7.73 -10.04
CA SER A 123 12.63 7.79 -11.51
C SER A 123 11.22 8.10 -11.98
N ILE A 124 10.20 7.66 -11.23
CA ILE A 124 8.79 7.92 -11.54
C ILE A 124 8.28 9.22 -10.89
N ASN A 125 9.11 9.92 -10.11
CA ASN A 125 8.72 11.08 -9.30
C ASN A 125 7.50 10.78 -8.42
N ALA A 126 7.55 9.67 -7.68
CA ALA A 126 6.44 9.28 -6.82
C ALA A 126 6.14 10.35 -5.75
N ASP A 127 4.86 10.73 -5.63
CA ASP A 127 4.38 11.66 -4.61
C ASP A 127 3.99 10.93 -3.31
N LEU A 128 3.57 9.66 -3.41
CA LEU A 128 3.12 8.86 -2.27
C LEU A 128 3.30 7.36 -2.53
N VAL A 129 3.76 6.64 -1.51
CA VAL A 129 3.85 5.18 -1.52
C VAL A 129 2.64 4.57 -0.81
N ILE A 130 1.96 3.62 -1.46
CA ILE A 130 0.91 2.80 -0.85
C ILE A 130 1.43 1.37 -0.75
N SER A 131 1.42 0.81 0.46
CA SER A 131 1.80 -0.58 0.70
C SER A 131 0.58 -1.40 1.13
N ASP A 132 0.13 -2.32 0.29
CA ASP A 132 -0.75 -3.41 0.72
C ASP A 132 0.13 -4.53 1.30
N VAL A 133 0.46 -4.36 2.57
CA VAL A 133 1.26 -5.23 3.44
C VAL A 133 2.65 -5.63 2.90
N VAL A 134 3.27 -4.86 2.00
CA VAL A 134 4.67 -5.07 1.58
C VAL A 134 5.61 -4.29 2.52
N PRO A 135 6.40 -4.95 3.39
CA PRO A 135 7.14 -4.25 4.45
C PRO A 135 8.18 -3.28 3.88
N VAL A 136 9.01 -3.77 2.96
CA VAL A 136 10.16 -3.02 2.42
C VAL A 136 9.74 -1.71 1.74
N ALA A 137 8.51 -1.61 1.25
CA ALA A 137 8.00 -0.37 0.64
C ALA A 137 7.96 0.80 1.64
N CYS A 138 7.64 0.54 2.91
CA CYS A 138 7.59 1.58 3.95
C CYS A 138 9.01 2.08 4.27
N ARG A 139 9.98 1.16 4.37
CA ARG A 139 11.38 1.50 4.56
C ARG A 139 11.94 2.33 3.40
N VAL A 140 11.75 1.87 2.16
CA VAL A 140 12.25 2.59 0.98
C VAL A 140 11.64 3.99 0.89
N ALA A 141 10.33 4.13 1.15
CA ALA A 141 9.65 5.43 1.16
C ALA A 141 10.31 6.41 2.14
N ALA A 142 10.64 5.96 3.35
CA ALA A 142 11.35 6.77 4.33
C ALA A 142 12.79 7.10 3.88
N ASP A 143 13.52 6.14 3.30
CA ASP A 143 14.89 6.35 2.81
C ASP A 143 14.94 7.43 1.70
N VAL A 144 13.90 7.53 0.87
CA VAL A 144 13.79 8.56 -0.19
C VAL A 144 13.00 9.81 0.21
N GLY A 145 12.43 9.85 1.42
CA GLY A 145 11.66 10.99 1.94
C GLY A 145 10.27 11.17 1.31
N ILE A 146 9.62 10.09 0.87
CA ILE A 146 8.27 10.10 0.29
C ILE A 146 7.25 9.64 1.36
N PRO A 147 6.12 10.34 1.54
CA PRO A 147 5.06 9.90 2.44
C PRO A 147 4.51 8.51 2.08
N SER A 148 4.17 7.73 3.09
CA SER A 148 3.77 6.34 2.95
C SER A 148 2.48 6.00 3.69
N VAL A 149 1.64 5.18 3.04
CA VAL A 149 0.40 4.66 3.60
C VAL A 149 0.42 3.13 3.51
N CYS A 150 0.26 2.45 4.64
CA CYS A 150 0.06 1.01 4.66
C CYS A 150 -1.42 0.67 4.80
N ILE A 151 -1.90 -0.30 4.03
CA ILE A 151 -3.27 -0.79 4.04
C ILE A 151 -3.23 -2.27 4.38
N GLY A 152 -4.01 -2.70 5.38
CA GLY A 152 -4.03 -4.11 5.74
C GLY A 152 -5.06 -4.49 6.79
N ASN A 153 -5.29 -5.79 6.88
CA ASN A 153 -5.99 -6.44 7.99
C ASN A 153 -4.99 -7.02 9.00
N PHE A 154 -3.87 -7.54 8.50
CA PHE A 154 -2.77 -8.11 9.26
C PHE A 154 -1.46 -7.68 8.63
N SER A 155 -0.36 -7.88 9.34
CA SER A 155 1.00 -7.57 8.89
C SER A 155 1.86 -8.83 8.91
N TRP A 156 2.89 -8.91 8.07
CA TRP A 156 3.69 -10.13 7.98
C TRP A 156 4.49 -10.42 9.25
N ASP A 157 4.89 -9.40 10.03
CA ASP A 157 5.52 -9.62 11.35
C ASP A 157 4.56 -10.30 12.32
N TYR A 158 3.27 -9.94 12.28
CA TYR A 158 2.24 -10.58 13.11
C TYR A 158 2.08 -12.05 12.74
N ILE A 159 1.93 -12.35 11.45
CA ILE A 159 1.74 -13.71 10.96
C ILE A 159 2.99 -14.57 11.18
N TYR A 160 4.18 -14.04 10.87
CA TYR A 160 5.42 -14.81 11.00
C TYR A 160 5.89 -14.98 12.44
N ALA A 161 5.44 -14.14 13.38
CA ALA A 161 5.68 -14.37 14.81
C ALA A 161 5.11 -15.72 15.26
N GLU A 162 3.91 -16.08 14.78
CA GLU A 162 3.32 -17.39 15.05
C GLU A 162 4.11 -18.53 14.39
N TYR A 163 4.67 -18.29 13.20
CA TYR A 163 5.46 -19.29 12.48
C TYR A 163 6.77 -19.63 13.18
N ILE A 164 7.42 -18.63 13.79
CA ILE A 164 8.62 -18.84 14.62
C ILE A 164 8.31 -19.72 15.82
N VAL A 165 7.18 -19.48 16.51
CA VAL A 165 6.76 -20.32 17.65
C VAL A 165 6.59 -21.78 17.23
N ALA A 166 6.08 -22.02 16.02
CA ALA A 166 5.89 -23.38 15.49
C ALA A 166 7.18 -24.04 14.96
N SER A 167 8.15 -23.26 14.46
CA SER A 167 9.28 -23.77 13.64
C SER A 167 10.67 -23.55 14.27
N GLY A 168 10.75 -22.85 15.40
CA GLY A 168 11.99 -22.53 16.12
C GLY A 168 12.60 -21.17 15.79
N ASP A 169 13.43 -20.65 16.71
CA ASP A 169 13.89 -19.26 16.77
C ASP A 169 14.89 -18.80 15.69
N HIS A 170 15.33 -19.68 14.78
CA HIS A 170 16.37 -19.37 13.79
C HIS A 170 16.01 -18.22 12.84
N HIS A 171 14.71 -17.94 12.67
CA HIS A 171 14.19 -16.89 11.78
C HIS A 171 13.69 -15.65 12.52
N ARG A 172 14.00 -15.50 13.82
CA ARG A 172 13.49 -14.40 14.64
C ARG A 172 13.86 -13.02 14.11
N SER A 173 15.04 -12.88 13.50
CA SER A 173 15.48 -11.63 12.87
C SER A 173 14.55 -11.16 11.75
N ILE A 174 13.87 -12.08 11.05
CA ILE A 174 12.93 -11.75 9.97
C ILE A 174 11.77 -10.93 10.53
N VAL A 175 11.16 -11.36 11.63
CA VAL A 175 10.02 -10.65 12.23
C VAL A 175 10.42 -9.26 12.73
N TRP A 176 11.59 -9.14 13.35
CA TRP A 176 12.10 -7.83 13.78
C TRP A 176 12.35 -6.89 12.61
N GLN A 177 12.96 -7.40 11.53
CA GLN A 177 13.22 -6.63 10.32
C GLN A 177 11.92 -6.17 9.64
N ILE A 178 10.92 -7.05 9.55
CA ILE A 178 9.61 -6.70 8.99
C ILE A 178 8.92 -5.63 9.85
N ALA A 179 8.98 -5.77 11.18
CA ALA A 179 8.40 -4.79 12.08
C ALA A 179 9.14 -3.43 11.99
N GLU A 180 10.46 -3.43 11.90
CA GLU A 180 11.26 -2.22 11.63
C GLU A 180 10.82 -1.58 10.32
N ASP A 181 10.68 -2.35 9.24
CA ASP A 181 10.27 -1.82 7.94
C ASP A 181 8.90 -1.14 8.01
N TYR A 182 7.89 -1.78 8.62
CA TYR A 182 6.59 -1.17 8.82
C TYR A 182 6.62 0.05 9.76
N SER A 183 7.63 0.16 10.63
CA SER A 183 7.74 1.31 11.54
C SER A 183 7.98 2.64 10.85
N HIS A 184 8.48 2.58 9.63
CA HIS A 184 8.68 3.74 8.77
C HIS A 184 7.40 4.23 8.08
N CYS A 185 6.27 3.53 8.27
CA CYS A 185 5.02 3.95 7.67
C CYS A 185 4.40 5.15 8.39
N ASP A 186 4.02 6.18 7.63
CA ASP A 186 3.40 7.39 8.21
C ASP A 186 1.95 7.15 8.63
N ILE A 187 1.20 6.38 7.83
CA ILE A 187 -0.25 6.18 8.03
C ILE A 187 -0.62 4.72 7.82
N LEU A 188 -1.31 4.13 8.81
CA LEU A 188 -1.94 2.81 8.69
C LEU A 188 -3.45 2.93 8.50
N LEU A 189 -3.96 2.46 7.36
CA LEU A 189 -5.38 2.24 7.11
C LEU A 189 -5.77 0.81 7.47
N ARG A 190 -6.37 0.67 8.67
CA ARG A 190 -6.88 -0.61 9.15
C ARG A 190 -8.22 -0.94 8.52
N LEU A 191 -8.33 -2.15 7.98
CA LEU A 191 -9.57 -2.63 7.38
C LEU A 191 -10.44 -3.43 8.36
N PRO A 192 -11.76 -3.54 8.14
CA PRO A 192 -12.63 -4.36 8.98
C PRO A 192 -12.11 -5.80 9.13
N GLY A 193 -12.11 -6.33 10.35
CA GLY A 193 -11.50 -7.63 10.65
C GLY A 193 -9.98 -7.58 10.82
N TYR A 194 -9.41 -6.42 11.18
CA TYR A 194 -7.98 -6.29 11.46
C TYR A 194 -7.57 -7.06 12.73
N CYS A 195 -6.33 -7.56 12.74
CA CYS A 195 -5.72 -8.17 13.91
C CYS A 195 -5.31 -7.07 14.92
N PRO A 196 -5.67 -7.18 16.22
CA PRO A 196 -5.40 -6.15 17.22
C PRO A 196 -3.93 -5.76 17.36
N SER A 197 -3.03 -6.71 17.11
CA SER A 197 -1.57 -6.56 17.24
C SER A 197 -0.85 -6.39 15.90
N MET A 198 -1.52 -5.82 14.88
CA MET A 198 -0.83 -5.35 13.67
C MET A 198 0.36 -4.46 14.03
N PHE A 199 1.55 -4.82 13.54
CA PHE A 199 2.85 -4.24 13.89
C PHE A 199 3.24 -4.44 15.36
N ILE A 200 3.53 -5.71 15.71
CA ILE A 200 3.75 -6.20 17.09
C ILE A 200 4.76 -5.35 17.88
N CYS A 201 5.71 -4.69 17.20
CA CYS A 201 6.87 -4.08 17.85
C CYS A 201 7.03 -2.56 17.71
N VAL A 202 6.09 -1.81 17.12
CA VAL A 202 6.39 -0.41 16.74
C VAL A 202 5.75 0.66 17.60
N PHE A 203 4.57 0.46 18.18
CA PHE A 203 3.84 1.60 18.74
C PHE A 203 3.63 1.48 20.26
N PRO A 204 4.40 2.19 21.10
CA PRO A 204 3.84 2.70 22.34
C PRO A 204 2.81 3.76 21.93
N ILE A 205 1.57 3.34 21.67
CA ILE A 205 0.35 4.16 21.47
C ILE A 205 0.67 5.66 21.25
N LEU A 206 1.36 6.00 20.16
CA LEU A 206 1.29 7.36 19.67
C LEU A 206 0.00 7.34 18.88
N SER A 207 -0.97 8.10 19.38
CA SER A 207 -2.24 8.36 18.73
C SER A 207 -1.99 9.07 17.39
N LEU A 208 -1.50 8.32 16.40
CA LEU A 208 -1.74 8.61 15.01
C LEU A 208 -3.26 8.64 14.87
N LYS A 209 -3.80 9.74 14.36
CA LYS A 209 -5.24 9.96 14.18
C LYS A 209 -5.85 8.78 13.43
N CYS A 210 -6.29 7.78 14.18
CA CYS A 210 -7.02 6.63 13.70
C CYS A 210 -8.43 7.14 13.42
N SER A 211 -8.67 7.60 12.20
CA SER A 211 -10.02 7.92 11.76
C SER A 211 -10.80 6.61 11.63
N TYR A 212 -11.48 6.26 12.72
CA TYR A 212 -12.43 5.17 12.81
C TYR A 212 -13.56 5.44 11.79
N PHE A 213 -13.70 4.55 10.80
CA PHE A 213 -14.75 4.69 9.78
C PHE A 213 -15.76 3.56 9.95
N GLU A 214 -16.81 3.85 10.72
CA GLU A 214 -17.88 2.89 10.98
C GLU A 214 -18.83 2.76 9.79
N ARG A 215 -19.35 1.53 9.62
CA ARG A 215 -20.20 1.09 8.50
C ARG A 215 -21.35 2.05 8.23
N THR A 216 -21.39 2.63 7.04
CA THR A 216 -22.61 2.63 6.22
C THR A 216 -22.26 3.05 4.77
N LYS A 217 -22.31 2.07 3.87
CA LYS A 217 -22.24 2.18 2.40
C LYS A 217 -20.85 2.54 1.84
N LEU A 218 -20.44 1.77 0.84
CA LEU A 218 -19.18 1.86 0.07
C LEU A 218 -18.87 3.27 -0.49
N SER A 219 -19.84 4.19 -0.50
CA SER A 219 -19.67 5.57 -0.97
C SER A 219 -18.87 6.47 -0.02
N VAL A 220 -18.66 6.10 1.25
CA VAL A 220 -17.98 6.97 2.22
C VAL A 220 -16.46 6.74 2.28
N PHE A 221 -15.98 5.59 1.78
CA PHE A 221 -14.55 5.35 1.53
C PHE A 221 -14.01 6.31 0.44
N HIS A 222 -14.85 6.59 -0.56
CA HIS A 222 -14.61 7.48 -1.70
C HIS A 222 -14.38 8.95 -1.28
N PHE A 223 -15.07 9.41 -0.25
CA PHE A 223 -14.99 10.81 0.21
C PHE A 223 -13.80 11.03 1.15
N SER A 224 -13.36 10.01 1.89
CA SER A 224 -12.47 10.18 3.04
C SER A 224 -10.98 10.06 2.70
N VAL A 225 -10.60 9.21 1.75
CA VAL A 225 -9.22 9.19 1.20
C VAL A 225 -8.93 10.49 0.46
N LEU A 226 -9.89 10.99 -0.34
CA LEU A 226 -9.75 12.29 -1.01
C LEU A 226 -9.74 13.47 -0.03
N ILE A 227 -10.58 13.48 1.03
CA ILE A 227 -10.57 14.57 2.03
C ILE A 227 -9.27 14.57 2.84
N PHE A 228 -8.73 13.41 3.20
CA PHE A 228 -7.47 13.32 3.93
C PHE A 228 -6.30 13.83 3.09
N LEU A 229 -6.20 13.40 1.82
CA LEU A 229 -5.22 13.92 0.87
C LEU A 229 -5.42 15.43 0.58
N LYS A 230 -6.65 15.93 0.65
CA LYS A 230 -6.96 17.36 0.40
C LYS A 230 -6.67 18.26 1.61
N ASN A 231 -6.69 17.74 2.84
CA ASN A 231 -6.47 18.53 4.06
C ASN A 231 -5.00 18.54 4.53
N GLU A 232 -4.26 17.44 4.40
CA GLU A 232 -2.85 17.39 4.84
C GLU A 232 -1.88 17.99 3.80
N PHE A 233 -2.19 17.92 2.50
CA PHE A 233 -1.35 18.52 1.43
C PHE A 233 -1.72 19.98 1.08
N SER A 234 -2.65 20.61 1.80
CA SER A 234 -2.99 22.04 1.67
C SER A 234 -2.43 22.90 2.80
N LEU A 235 -1.63 22.34 3.70
CA LEU A 235 -0.96 23.07 4.77
C LEU A 235 0.54 23.21 4.47
N ASN A 236 0.84 24.05 3.48
CA ASN A 236 2.02 24.91 3.57
C ASN A 236 1.69 26.22 2.82
N PRO A 237 1.76 27.39 3.50
CA PRO A 237 1.68 28.68 2.81
C PRO A 237 2.86 28.91 1.86
#